data_AF-G1WGH3-F1
#
_entry.id   AF-G1WGH3-F1
#
_cell.length_a   1.000
_cell.length_b   1.000
_cell.length_c   1.000
_cell.angle_alpha   90.00
_cell.angle_beta   90.00
_cell.angle_gamma   90.00
#
_symmetry.space_group_name_H-M   'P 1'
#
loop_
_entity.id
_entity.type
_entity.pdbx_description
1 polymer ?
#
loop_
_entity_poly.entity_id
_entity_poly.type
_entity_poly.pdbx_seq_one_letter_code
_entity_poly.pdbx_strand_id
1 'polypeptide(L)'
;MENNIKDMLAQLALADAVSKAVGEMTSTKPNDNLRAHVDSALLDLYENTGATKMQVEVNGEEVGTFSLTFTKPVDETVIVCRDPRKLVNWLRTTDEGKDTLDAVIGKAMGDVLKAAKGYGFFPDGCAMEQVCEPKRVKGSVLKVDKLKVAQAMGKQLPSAVAGMLDAGEVE
;
A
#
# COMPACT_ATOMS: atom_id res chain seq x y z
N MET A 1 -22.19 -24.69 -16.77
CA MET A 1 -21.23 -24.14 -15.80
C MET A 1 -20.22 -23.21 -16.45
N GLU A 2 -19.59 -23.58 -17.58
CA GLU A 2 -18.60 -22.71 -18.26
C GLU A 2 -19.13 -21.34 -18.70
N ASN A 3 -20.37 -21.26 -19.22
CA ASN A 3 -20.97 -19.97 -19.61
C ASN A 3 -21.14 -19.02 -18.41
N ASN A 4 -21.46 -19.56 -17.23
CA ASN A 4 -21.61 -18.77 -16.01
C ASN A 4 -20.26 -18.18 -15.54
N ILE A 5 -19.18 -18.96 -15.62
CA ILE A 5 -17.83 -18.48 -15.24
C ILE A 5 -17.34 -17.37 -16.18
N LYS A 6 -17.57 -17.49 -17.49
CA LYS A 6 -17.19 -16.44 -18.44
C LYS A 6 -17.92 -15.12 -18.15
N ASP A 7 -19.22 -15.19 -17.87
CA ASP A 7 -20.02 -14.02 -17.52
C ASP A 7 -19.56 -13.40 -16.19
N MET A 8 -19.26 -14.23 -15.18
CA MET A 8 -18.69 -13.76 -13.91
C MET A 8 -17.32 -13.10 -14.09
N LEU A 9 -16.45 -13.64 -14.96
CA LEU A 9 -15.15 -13.06 -15.27
C LEU A 9 -15.28 -11.72 -16.00
N ALA A 10 -16.25 -11.60 -16.92
CA ALA A 10 -16.52 -10.33 -17.62
C ALA A 10 -17.04 -9.26 -16.64
N GLN A 11 -17.98 -9.62 -15.76
CA GLN A 11 -18.47 -8.73 -14.70
C GLN A 11 -17.34 -8.31 -13.75
N LEU A 12 -16.50 -9.25 -13.34
CA LEU A 12 -15.36 -8.97 -12.46
C LEU A 12 -14.33 -8.07 -13.14
N ALA A 13 -14.07 -8.27 -14.44
CA ALA A 13 -13.16 -7.43 -15.20
C ALA A 13 -13.67 -5.99 -15.33
N LEU A 14 -14.98 -5.80 -15.57
CA LEU A 14 -15.58 -4.48 -15.60
C LEU A 14 -15.50 -3.79 -14.24
N ALA A 15 -15.85 -4.49 -13.16
CA ALA A 15 -15.77 -3.96 -11.81
C ALA A 15 -14.33 -3.56 -11.42
N ASP A 16 -13.33 -4.39 -11.75
CA ASP A 16 -11.92 -4.10 -11.50
C ASP A 16 -11.43 -2.88 -12.31
N ALA A 17 -11.85 -2.76 -13.56
CA ALA A 17 -11.51 -1.62 -14.41
C ALA A 17 -12.08 -0.30 -13.85
N VAL A 18 -13.36 -0.29 -13.45
CA VAL A 18 -13.99 0.89 -12.84
C VAL A 18 -13.33 1.24 -11.51
N SER A 19 -13.05 0.24 -10.67
CA SER A 19 -12.35 0.43 -9.39
C SER A 19 -10.97 1.08 -9.59
N LYS A 20 -10.21 0.63 -10.58
CA LYS A 20 -8.91 1.23 -10.94
C LYS A 20 -9.05 2.68 -11.38
N ALA A 21 -9.99 2.98 -12.27
CA ALA A 21 -10.23 4.34 -12.74
C ALA A 21 -10.63 5.29 -11.60
N VAL A 22 -11.57 4.89 -10.74
CA VAL A 22 -11.97 5.66 -9.56
C VAL A 22 -10.78 5.81 -8.59
N GLY A 23 -9.98 4.76 -8.42
CA GLY A 23 -8.77 4.78 -7.59
C GLY A 23 -7.70 5.76 -8.08
N GLU A 24 -7.60 6.00 -9.39
CA GLU A 24 -6.71 7.02 -9.96
C GLU A 24 -7.23 8.44 -9.70
N MET A 25 -8.54 8.67 -9.86
CA MET A 25 -9.18 9.96 -9.57
C MET A 25 -9.09 10.36 -8.09
N THR A 26 -9.13 9.36 -7.20
CA THR A 26 -9.14 9.54 -5.73
C THR A 26 -7.80 9.26 -5.07
N SER A 27 -6.76 9.01 -5.87
CA SER A 27 -5.43 8.64 -5.37
C SER A 27 -4.81 9.76 -4.54
N THR A 28 -4.15 9.39 -3.44
CA THR A 28 -3.35 10.30 -2.60
C THR A 28 -1.92 10.50 -3.12
N LYS A 29 -1.55 9.85 -4.23
CA LYS A 29 -0.25 10.07 -4.88
C LYS A 29 -0.27 11.41 -5.63
N PRO A 30 0.86 12.14 -5.70
CA PRO A 30 0.93 13.43 -6.37
C PRO A 30 0.71 13.27 -7.88
N ASN A 31 -0.52 13.49 -8.31
CA ASN A 31 -1.00 13.44 -9.69
C ASN A 31 -2.00 14.58 -9.89
N ASP A 32 -2.20 15.01 -11.13
CA ASP A 32 -3.27 15.96 -11.49
C ASP A 32 -4.62 15.22 -11.53
N ASN A 33 -5.19 14.99 -10.34
CA ASN A 33 -6.44 14.26 -10.18
C ASN A 33 -7.43 15.01 -9.29
N LEU A 34 -8.69 14.55 -9.29
CA LEU A 34 -9.76 15.20 -8.53
C LEU A 34 -9.41 15.37 -7.05
N ARG A 35 -8.79 14.35 -6.44
CA ARG A 35 -8.37 14.42 -5.03
C ARG A 35 -7.33 15.53 -4.80
N ALA A 36 -6.31 15.63 -5.65
CA ALA A 36 -5.27 16.65 -5.54
C ALA A 36 -5.81 18.07 -5.71
N HIS A 37 -6.78 18.29 -6.61
CA HIS A 37 -7.45 19.58 -6.74
C HIS A 37 -8.23 19.95 -5.47
N VAL A 38 -8.96 19.00 -4.88
CA VAL A 38 -9.73 19.24 -3.65
C VAL A 38 -8.80 19.43 -2.45
N ASP A 39 -7.69 18.69 -2.37
CA ASP A 39 -6.66 18.89 -1.33
C ASP A 39 -6.05 20.29 -1.44
N SER A 40 -5.73 20.75 -2.67
CA SER A 40 -5.19 22.10 -2.92
C SER A 40 -6.20 23.18 -2.51
N ALA A 41 -7.47 23.02 -2.89
CA ALA A 41 -8.52 23.97 -2.51
C ALA A 41 -8.76 24.04 -0.99
N LEU A 42 -8.69 22.89 -0.28
CA LEU A 42 -8.80 22.90 1.18
C LEU A 42 -7.56 23.53 1.84
N LEU A 43 -6.37 23.36 1.25
CA LEU A 43 -5.15 24.03 1.71
C LEU A 43 -5.25 25.56 1.54
N ASP A 44 -5.68 26.02 0.36
CA ASP A 44 -5.92 27.45 0.11
C ASP A 44 -6.95 28.01 1.09
N LEU A 45 -8.03 27.26 1.37
CA LEU A 45 -9.04 27.66 2.35
C LEU A 45 -8.44 27.78 3.75
N TYR A 46 -7.58 26.84 4.15
CA TYR A 46 -6.89 26.87 5.43
C TYR A 46 -5.95 28.07 5.52
N GLU A 47 -5.15 28.36 4.50
CA GLU A 47 -4.23 29.49 4.49
C GLU A 47 -4.96 30.84 4.58
N ASN A 48 -6.13 30.96 3.95
CA ASN A 48 -6.89 32.20 3.93
C ASN A 48 -7.80 32.41 5.16
N THR A 49 -8.32 31.33 5.76
CA THR A 49 -9.38 31.42 6.78
C THR A 49 -9.05 30.71 8.09
N GLY A 50 -8.03 29.85 8.10
CA GLY A 50 -7.72 28.94 9.19
C GLY A 50 -8.65 27.72 9.29
N ALA A 51 -9.62 27.56 8.38
CA ALA A 51 -10.53 26.41 8.38
C ALA A 51 -9.79 25.12 8.00
N THR A 52 -9.86 24.10 8.86
CA THR A 52 -9.15 22.83 8.68
C THR A 52 -10.04 21.70 8.13
N LYS A 53 -11.34 21.96 7.99
CA LYS A 53 -12.32 20.99 7.53
C LYS A 53 -13.48 21.64 6.79
N MET A 54 -14.09 20.88 5.88
CA MET A 54 -15.26 21.27 5.11
C MET A 54 -16.27 20.10 5.06
N GLN A 55 -17.56 20.43 5.17
CA GLN A 55 -18.64 19.46 5.05
C GLN A 55 -18.79 19.03 3.59
N VAL A 56 -18.98 17.73 3.36
CA VAL A 56 -19.21 17.16 2.03
C VAL A 56 -20.70 16.86 1.90
N GLU A 57 -21.33 17.46 0.91
CA GLU A 57 -22.74 17.24 0.59
C GLU A 57 -22.87 16.66 -0.83
N VAL A 58 -23.78 15.70 -0.99
CA VAL A 58 -24.16 15.15 -2.29
C VAL A 58 -25.68 15.22 -2.38
N ASN A 59 -26.20 15.89 -3.42
CA ASN A 59 -27.64 16.12 -3.60
C ASN A 59 -28.33 16.81 -2.40
N GLY A 60 -27.61 17.68 -1.68
CA GLY A 60 -28.12 18.40 -0.51
C GLY A 60 -28.18 17.56 0.78
N GLU A 61 -27.69 16.33 0.75
CA GLU A 61 -27.53 15.49 1.94
C GLU A 61 -26.07 15.51 2.40
N GLU A 62 -25.87 15.69 3.70
CA GLU A 62 -24.55 15.59 4.33
C GLU A 62 -24.06 14.14 4.29
N VAL A 63 -22.96 13.90 3.57
CA VAL A 63 -22.36 12.57 3.41
C VAL A 63 -21.04 12.43 4.16
N GLY A 64 -20.46 13.52 4.67
CA GLY A 64 -19.26 13.45 5.51
C GLY A 64 -18.49 14.76 5.63
N THR A 65 -17.20 14.65 5.91
CA THR A 65 -16.30 15.79 6.10
C THR A 65 -14.95 15.51 5.43
N PHE A 66 -14.40 16.51 4.76
CA PHE A 66 -13.05 16.54 4.24
C PHE A 66 -12.18 17.40 5.16
N SER A 67 -11.04 16.89 5.65
CA SER A 67 -10.23 17.60 6.65
C SER A 67 -8.73 17.43 6.41
N LEU A 68 -7.97 18.48 6.75
CA LEU A 68 -6.51 18.44 6.77
C LEU A 68 -6.03 17.71 8.02
N THR A 69 -5.02 16.85 7.84
CA THR A 69 -4.35 16.17 8.96
C THR A 69 -2.97 16.80 9.15
N PHE A 70 -2.69 17.21 10.37
CA PHE A 70 -1.41 17.79 10.74
C PHE A 70 -0.59 16.76 11.51
N THR A 71 0.67 16.59 11.12
CA THR A 71 1.63 15.87 11.96
C THR A 71 1.82 16.66 13.24
N LYS A 72 1.68 16.00 14.39
CA LYS A 72 2.07 16.61 15.65
C LYS A 72 3.58 16.84 15.66
N PRO A 73 4.07 17.98 16.18
CA PRO A 73 5.51 18.11 16.44
C PRO A 73 5.90 16.99 17.40
N VAL A 74 6.90 16.20 16.98
CA VAL A 74 7.48 15.15 17.83
C VAL A 74 8.67 15.78 18.55
N ASP A 75 8.53 15.96 19.85
CA ASP A 75 9.63 16.34 20.75
C ASP A 75 9.93 15.13 21.65
N GLU A 76 10.85 14.27 21.19
CA GLU A 76 11.25 13.07 21.91
C GLU A 76 12.77 12.91 21.94
N THR A 77 13.27 12.38 23.06
CA THR A 77 14.67 11.97 23.16
C THR A 77 14.79 10.51 22.75
N VAL A 78 15.34 10.26 21.57
CA VAL A 78 15.58 8.91 21.03
C VAL A 78 17.03 8.48 21.15
N ILE A 79 17.23 7.17 21.32
CA ILE A 79 18.55 6.56 21.19
C ILE A 79 18.88 6.48 19.70
N VAL A 80 19.95 7.16 19.28
CA VAL A 80 20.42 7.14 17.88
C VAL A 80 21.74 6.38 17.80
N CYS A 81 21.77 5.33 16.98
CA CYS A 81 23.01 4.65 16.64
C CYS A 81 23.83 5.50 15.67
N ARG A 82 24.89 6.15 16.15
CA ARG A 82 25.81 6.94 15.32
C ARG A 82 27.00 6.13 14.78
N ASP A 83 27.30 5.00 15.40
CA ASP A 83 28.38 4.10 15.00
C ASP A 83 27.90 2.63 15.10
N PRO A 84 27.46 2.04 13.98
CA PRO A 84 26.99 0.66 13.96
C PRO A 84 28.04 -0.36 14.39
N ARG A 85 29.33 -0.09 14.17
CA ARG A 85 30.41 -1.05 14.53
C ARG A 85 30.61 -1.09 16.03
N LYS A 86 30.56 0.07 16.71
CA LYS A 86 30.60 0.13 18.17
C LYS A 86 29.37 -0.53 18.80
N LEU A 87 28.19 -0.33 18.22
CA LEU A 87 26.98 -1.03 18.66
C LEU A 87 27.11 -2.55 18.55
N VAL A 88 27.57 -3.05 17.39
CA VAL A 88 27.81 -4.50 17.20
C VAL A 88 28.85 -5.03 18.18
N ASN A 89 29.93 -4.28 18.44
CA ASN A 89 30.92 -4.67 19.43
C ASN A 89 30.31 -4.73 20.84
N TRP A 90 29.53 -3.72 21.24
CA TRP A 90 28.85 -3.68 22.52
C TRP A 90 27.89 -4.86 22.71
N LEU A 91 27.06 -5.17 21.69
CA LEU A 91 26.15 -6.32 21.67
C LEU A 91 26.87 -7.66 21.89
N ARG A 92 28.11 -7.78 21.42
CA ARG A 92 28.90 -9.02 21.50
C ARG A 92 29.70 -9.16 22.79
N THR A 93 30.06 -8.06 23.43
CA THR A 93 31.12 -8.05 24.46
C THR A 93 30.63 -7.72 25.85
N THR A 94 29.47 -7.06 25.99
CA THR A 94 28.85 -6.71 27.28
C THR A 94 27.72 -7.68 27.60
N ASP A 95 27.39 -7.83 28.88
CA ASP A 95 26.33 -8.74 29.29
C ASP A 95 24.95 -8.17 28.94
N GLU A 96 24.75 -6.87 29.13
CA GLU A 96 23.54 -6.16 28.68
C GLU A 96 23.37 -6.22 27.16
N GLY A 97 24.49 -6.20 26.43
CA GLY A 97 24.51 -6.36 24.98
C GLY A 97 24.06 -7.75 24.54
N LYS A 98 24.49 -8.80 25.23
CA LYS A 98 24.06 -10.18 24.96
C LYS A 98 22.58 -10.37 25.27
N ASP A 99 22.11 -9.89 26.43
CA ASP A 99 20.70 -9.96 26.82
C ASP A 99 19.79 -9.25 25.80
N THR A 100 20.23 -8.08 25.33
CA THR A 100 19.55 -7.33 24.28
C THR A 100 19.53 -8.12 22.96
N LEU A 101 20.65 -8.73 22.60
CA LEU A 101 20.77 -9.53 21.38
C LEU A 101 19.85 -10.76 21.43
N ASP A 102 19.78 -11.47 22.54
CA ASP A 102 18.91 -12.64 22.72
C ASP A 102 17.43 -12.27 22.58
N ALA A 103 17.00 -11.16 23.18
CA ALA A 103 15.64 -10.65 23.07
C ALA A 103 15.25 -10.30 21.62
N VAL A 104 16.21 -9.80 20.83
CA VAL A 104 16.00 -9.46 19.41
C VAL A 104 16.02 -10.70 18.53
N ILE A 105 16.97 -11.62 18.73
CA ILE A 105 17.08 -12.86 17.96
C ILE A 105 15.80 -13.70 18.09
N GLY A 106 15.19 -13.76 19.28
CA GLY A 106 13.91 -14.45 19.46
C GLY A 106 12.79 -13.98 18.53
N LYS A 107 12.83 -12.71 18.09
CA LYS A 107 11.83 -12.12 17.17
C LYS A 107 12.30 -12.11 15.71
N ALA A 108 13.61 -12.08 15.48
CA ALA A 108 14.23 -11.89 14.16
C ALA A 108 15.02 -13.11 13.65
N MET A 109 14.84 -14.28 14.27
CA MET A 109 15.58 -15.52 13.95
C MET A 109 15.64 -15.83 12.45
N GLY A 110 14.52 -15.68 11.75
CA GLY A 110 14.44 -15.95 10.31
C GLY A 110 15.36 -15.05 9.48
N ASP A 111 15.45 -13.77 9.82
CA ASP A 111 16.32 -12.81 9.12
C ASP A 111 17.80 -13.10 9.39
N VAL A 112 18.15 -13.51 10.62
CA VAL A 112 19.50 -13.92 11.00
C VAL A 112 19.94 -15.16 10.21
N LEU A 113 19.11 -16.20 10.17
CA LEU A 113 19.40 -17.43 9.42
C LEU A 113 19.50 -17.18 7.92
N LYS A 114 18.63 -16.32 7.37
CA LYS A 114 18.67 -15.91 5.96
C LYS A 114 19.96 -15.17 5.63
N ALA A 115 20.40 -14.26 6.50
CA ALA A 115 21.67 -13.55 6.33
C ALA A 115 22.85 -14.52 6.40
N ALA A 116 22.90 -15.41 7.40
CA ALA A 116 23.94 -16.42 7.54
C ALA A 116 24.06 -17.30 6.29
N LYS A 117 22.93 -17.81 5.78
CA LYS A 117 22.86 -18.56 4.52
C LYS A 117 23.37 -17.75 3.33
N GLY A 118 23.03 -16.46 3.25
CA GLY A 118 23.49 -15.55 2.20
C GLY A 118 25.01 -15.37 2.18
N TYR A 119 25.66 -15.39 3.35
CA TYR A 119 27.12 -15.37 3.47
C TYR A 119 27.77 -16.75 3.40
N GLY A 120 26.99 -17.83 3.24
CA GLY A 120 27.50 -19.20 3.19
C GLY A 120 27.87 -19.80 4.55
N PHE A 121 27.42 -19.20 5.64
CA PHE A 121 27.66 -19.71 7.00
C PHE A 121 26.56 -20.65 7.45
N PHE A 122 26.95 -21.67 8.22
CA PHE A 122 26.03 -22.54 8.94
C PHE A 122 26.25 -22.34 10.45
N PRO A 123 25.40 -21.55 11.12
CA PRO A 123 25.58 -21.22 12.53
C PRO A 123 25.43 -22.46 13.43
N ASP A 124 26.19 -22.49 14.51
CA ASP A 124 26.05 -23.51 15.54
C ASP A 124 24.63 -23.52 16.14
N GLY A 125 24.16 -24.71 16.56
CA GLY A 125 22.80 -24.89 17.07
C GLY A 125 21.70 -24.97 16.01
N CYS A 126 22.05 -24.89 14.72
CA CYS A 126 21.12 -25.08 13.60
C CYS A 126 21.22 -26.50 13.01
N ALA A 127 20.13 -26.99 12.41
CA ALA A 127 20.09 -28.24 11.66
C ALA A 127 19.62 -27.99 10.22
N MET A 128 20.12 -28.78 9.27
CA MET A 128 19.60 -28.80 7.91
C MET A 128 18.41 -29.76 7.86
N GLU A 129 17.21 -29.22 7.65
CA GLU A 129 16.00 -30.01 7.46
C GLU A 129 15.49 -29.85 6.04
N GLN A 130 15.18 -30.97 5.40
CA GLN A 130 14.53 -30.96 4.09
C GLN A 130 13.03 -30.81 4.29
N VAL A 131 12.52 -29.59 4.09
CA VAL A 131 11.09 -29.32 4.08
C VAL A 131 10.56 -29.53 2.66
N CYS A 132 9.75 -30.58 2.47
CA CYS A 132 9.04 -30.85 1.22
C CYS A 132 7.55 -30.55 1.41
N GLU A 133 7.13 -29.34 1.08
CA GLU A 133 5.71 -28.99 1.08
C GLU A 133 5.12 -29.16 -0.33
N PRO A 134 3.96 -29.83 -0.49
CA PRO A 134 3.30 -29.94 -1.78
C PRO A 134 2.84 -28.56 -2.27
N LYS A 135 2.77 -28.36 -3.58
CA LYS A 135 2.25 -27.12 -4.17
C LYS A 135 0.82 -26.87 -3.66
N ARG A 136 0.63 -25.76 -2.96
CA ARG A 136 -0.68 -25.26 -2.54
C ARG A 136 -1.04 -24.04 -3.38
N VAL A 137 -2.32 -23.88 -3.65
CA VAL A 137 -2.84 -22.64 -4.26
C VAL A 137 -2.66 -21.53 -3.23
N LYS A 138 -1.80 -20.55 -3.53
CA LYS A 138 -1.61 -19.34 -2.69
C LYS A 138 -2.76 -18.33 -2.87
N GLY A 139 -3.40 -18.37 -4.03
CA GLY A 139 -4.48 -17.48 -4.45
C GLY A 139 -4.57 -17.39 -5.97
N SER A 140 -5.49 -16.56 -6.46
CA SER A 140 -5.60 -16.19 -7.88
C SER A 140 -5.19 -14.73 -8.07
N VAL A 141 -4.70 -14.39 -9.26
CA VAL A 141 -4.39 -13.01 -9.64
C VAL A 141 -5.22 -12.64 -10.85
N LEU A 142 -6.01 -11.56 -10.73
CA LEU A 142 -6.71 -10.96 -11.85
C LEU A 142 -5.88 -9.81 -12.42
N LYS A 143 -5.58 -9.85 -13.73
CA LYS A 143 -4.91 -8.77 -14.45
C LYS A 143 -5.82 -8.27 -15.55
N VAL A 144 -6.37 -7.08 -15.37
CA VAL A 144 -7.30 -6.44 -16.30
C VAL A 144 -6.77 -5.07 -16.69
N ASP A 145 -6.89 -4.78 -17.98
CA ASP A 145 -6.54 -3.52 -18.62
C ASP A 145 -7.83 -2.72 -18.85
N LYS A 146 -7.92 -1.53 -18.24
CA LYS A 146 -9.13 -0.70 -18.26
C LYS A 146 -9.51 -0.22 -19.67
N LEU A 147 -8.54 0.10 -20.52
CA LEU A 147 -8.77 0.60 -21.88
C LEU A 147 -9.31 -0.52 -22.76
N LYS A 148 -8.77 -1.73 -22.63
CA LYS A 148 -9.29 -2.89 -23.34
C LYS A 148 -10.71 -3.25 -22.90
N VAL A 149 -11.04 -3.06 -21.62
CA VAL A 149 -12.42 -3.25 -21.13
C VAL A 149 -13.36 -2.19 -21.71
N ALA A 150 -12.97 -0.92 -21.71
CA ALA A 150 -13.77 0.16 -22.29
C ALA A 150 -14.07 -0.11 -23.78
N GLN A 151 -13.03 -0.44 -24.55
CA GLN A 151 -13.14 -0.79 -25.97
C GLN A 151 -14.05 -1.99 -26.19
N ALA A 152 -13.94 -3.04 -25.37
CA ALA A 152 -14.76 -4.24 -25.49
C ALA A 152 -16.24 -4.00 -25.18
N MET A 153 -16.54 -3.09 -24.24
CA MET A 153 -17.92 -2.75 -23.86
C MET A 153 -18.57 -1.73 -24.81
N GLY A 154 -17.76 -0.88 -25.47
CA GLY A 154 -18.23 0.06 -26.49
C GLY A 154 -19.44 0.89 -26.05
N LYS A 155 -20.52 0.84 -26.84
CA LYS A 155 -21.76 1.62 -26.59
C LYS A 155 -22.63 1.10 -25.43
N GLN A 156 -22.27 -0.04 -24.81
CA GLN A 156 -23.06 -0.64 -23.74
C GLN A 156 -22.77 -0.03 -22.36
N LEU A 157 -21.74 0.82 -22.24
CA LEU A 157 -21.45 1.53 -21.00
C LEU A 157 -22.38 2.74 -20.82
N PRO A 158 -22.96 2.92 -19.63
CA PRO A 158 -23.52 4.21 -19.24
C PRO A 158 -22.46 5.31 -19.41
N SER A 159 -22.87 6.49 -19.90
CA SER A 159 -21.95 7.60 -20.21
C SER A 159 -21.06 8.00 -19.03
N ALA A 160 -21.59 7.96 -17.80
CA ALA A 160 -20.85 8.24 -16.57
C ALA A 160 -19.70 7.25 -16.32
N VAL A 161 -19.89 5.96 -16.65
CA VAL A 161 -18.88 4.92 -16.46
C VAL A 161 -17.87 4.92 -17.62
N ALA A 162 -18.34 5.17 -18.85
CA ALA A 162 -17.47 5.33 -20.01
C ALA A 162 -16.45 6.47 -19.79
N GLY A 163 -16.90 7.64 -19.33
CA GLY A 163 -16.01 8.77 -19.05
C GLY A 163 -14.96 8.50 -17.98
N MET A 164 -15.22 7.62 -17.02
CA MET A 164 -14.22 7.20 -16.03
C MET A 164 -13.15 6.28 -16.64
N LEU A 165 -13.52 5.41 -17.58
CA LEU A 165 -12.61 4.44 -18.19
C LEU A 165 -11.81 5.02 -19.37
N ASP A 166 -12.36 6.04 -20.05
CA ASP A 166 -11.75 6.75 -21.17
C ASP A 166 -10.83 7.90 -20.74
N ALA A 167 -10.76 8.24 -19.44
CA ALA A 167 -9.88 9.28 -18.90
C ALA A 167 -8.38 8.87 -18.90
N GLY A 168 -7.93 8.16 -19.92
CA GLY A 168 -6.55 7.87 -20.22
C GLY A 168 -6.16 8.54 -21.53
N GLU A 169 -5.23 9.50 -21.41
CA GLU A 169 -4.53 10.26 -22.47
C GLU A 169 -5.13 11.63 -22.81
N VAL A 170 -4.64 12.66 -22.10
CA VAL A 170 -4.30 13.94 -22.73
C VAL A 170 -2.78 14.01 -22.66
N GLU A 171 -2.14 14.21 -23.82
CA GLU A 171 -0.70 14.22 -24.07
C GLU A 171 0.13 15.09 -23.11
#